data_AF-Q57655-F1
#
_entry.id   AF-Q57655-F1
#
_cell.length_a   1.000
_cell.length_b   1.000
_cell.length_c   1.000
_cell.angle_alpha   90.00
_cell.angle_beta   90.00
_cell.angle_gamma   90.00
#
_symmetry.space_group_name_H-M   'P 1'
#
loop_
_entity.id
_entity.type
_entity.pdbx_description
1 polymer ?
#
loop_
_entity_poly.entity_id
_entity_poly.type
_entity_poly.pdbx_seq_one_letter_code
_entity_poly.pdbx_strand_id
1 'polypeptide(L)'
;MVLLILKFHGESVKIKPECAICIIRQVVDAANEITDDEREQFRLIKSTMEVIKDVYGESAVPAWMGTVVHRYLKKISNNNDPYKNLKEKANKIALQYLDKVREMSNTDDELERLRKKVLATIAGNVIDFGAYSTGINIEKLIEDTLNGELKIDNSRKLLNDLKDKNIKKILYICDNAGEIIFDRVLMEEIKKYDKDIVAVVKGKPILNDATLEDAKIAKIDEIAKVITTGSDIIGIILEECSEEFLKEFESADLIIAKGMGNYESLTEYEDKIDKPIYYILKAKCKPVAENIGVDVGDNVLLKR
;
A
#
# COMPACT_ATOMS: atom_id res chain seq x y z
N MET A 1 -26.49 -3.95 1.71
CA MET A 1 -25.05 -4.08 1.41
C MET A 1 -24.75 -5.56 1.51
N VAL A 2 -24.54 -6.25 0.39
CA VAL A 2 -24.21 -7.69 0.42
C VAL A 2 -22.75 -7.77 0.85
N LEU A 3 -22.48 -8.12 2.10
CA LEU A 3 -21.14 -8.57 2.48
C LEU A 3 -20.85 -9.80 1.63
N LEU A 4 -19.87 -9.69 0.73
CA LEU A 4 -19.28 -10.83 0.04
C LEU A 4 -18.65 -11.72 1.12
N ILE A 5 -19.42 -12.68 1.63
CA ILE A 5 -18.91 -13.76 2.47
C ILE A 5 -18.23 -14.74 1.53
N LEU A 6 -16.98 -14.44 1.17
CA LEU A 6 -16.11 -15.41 0.48
C LEU A 6 -15.75 -16.53 1.46
N LYS A 7 -15.73 -17.77 0.95
CA LYS A 7 -15.41 -18.97 1.73
C LYS A 7 -13.98 -18.88 2.25
N PHE A 8 -13.82 -19.19 3.55
CA PHE A 8 -12.55 -19.18 4.25
C PHE A 8 -11.51 -20.12 3.62
N HIS A 9 -10.33 -19.58 3.32
CA HIS A 9 -9.10 -20.34 3.18
C HIS A 9 -8.19 -19.97 4.36
N GLY A 10 -7.60 -20.97 5.04
CA GLY A 10 -6.86 -20.77 6.29
C GLY A 10 -5.61 -19.88 6.21
N GLU A 11 -5.29 -19.34 5.04
CA GLU A 11 -4.11 -18.52 4.77
C GLU A 11 -4.42 -17.01 4.66
N SER A 12 -5.69 -16.61 4.55
CA SER A 12 -6.04 -15.20 4.34
C SER A 12 -6.08 -14.36 5.62
N VAL A 13 -5.84 -13.04 5.49
CA VAL A 13 -5.80 -12.14 6.65
C VAL A 13 -7.21 -11.71 7.05
N LYS A 14 -7.62 -12.11 8.26
CA LYS A 14 -8.85 -11.64 8.90
C LYS A 14 -8.56 -10.67 10.03
N ILE A 15 -9.55 -9.85 10.37
CA ILE A 15 -9.43 -8.97 11.53
C ILE A 15 -9.23 -9.78 12.83
N LYS A 16 -8.62 -9.14 13.82
CA LYS A 16 -8.48 -9.63 15.21
C LYS A 16 -9.09 -8.59 16.17
N PRO A 17 -9.31 -8.91 17.46
CA PRO A 17 -9.92 -7.98 18.41
C PRO A 17 -9.32 -6.56 18.43
N GLU A 18 -8.00 -6.44 18.31
CA GLU A 18 -7.27 -5.17 18.27
C GLU A 18 -7.59 -4.29 17.05
N CYS A 19 -8.14 -4.87 15.97
CA CYS A 19 -8.58 -4.12 14.80
C CYS A 19 -9.69 -3.12 15.13
N ALA A 20 -10.47 -3.36 16.20
CA ALA A 20 -11.48 -2.42 16.69
C ALA A 20 -10.85 -1.06 17.06
N ILE A 21 -9.69 -1.09 17.73
CA ILE A 21 -8.96 0.13 18.12
C ILE A 21 -8.40 0.81 16.87
N CYS A 22 -7.83 0.04 15.94
CA CYS A 22 -7.24 0.57 14.73
C CYS A 22 -8.27 1.30 13.85
N ILE A 23 -9.44 0.68 13.61
CA ILE A 23 -10.46 1.30 12.75
C ILE A 23 -11.07 2.55 13.38
N ILE A 24 -11.29 2.55 14.70
CA ILE A 24 -11.76 3.76 15.40
C ILE A 24 -10.71 4.87 15.31
N ARG A 25 -9.42 4.55 15.50
CA ARG A 25 -8.35 5.55 15.35
C ARG A 25 -8.33 6.16 13.95
N GLN A 26 -8.44 5.34 12.90
CA GLN A 26 -8.49 5.86 11.52
C GLN A 26 -9.67 6.82 11.30
N VAL A 27 -10.83 6.56 11.90
CA VAL A 27 -11.99 7.46 11.83
C VAL A 27 -11.73 8.78 12.56
N VAL A 28 -11.08 8.73 13.73
CA VAL A 28 -10.67 9.94 14.47
C VAL A 28 -9.69 10.77 13.65
N ASP A 29 -8.65 10.12 13.09
CA ASP A 29 -7.64 10.79 12.27
C ASP A 29 -8.29 11.45 11.04
N ALA A 30 -9.16 10.72 10.33
CA ALA A 30 -9.90 11.26 9.19
C ALA A 30 -10.84 12.40 9.59
N ALA A 31 -11.52 12.32 10.74
CA ALA A 31 -12.38 13.40 11.24
C ALA A 31 -11.59 14.68 11.54
N ASN A 32 -10.38 14.55 12.08
CA ASN A 32 -9.48 15.69 12.33
C ASN A 32 -8.99 16.35 11.03
N GLU A 33 -8.75 15.57 9.98
CA GLU A 33 -8.40 16.13 8.66
C GLU A 33 -9.60 16.80 7.95
N ILE A 34 -10.83 16.43 8.32
CA ILE A 34 -12.06 16.98 7.72
C ILE A 34 -12.42 18.35 8.32
N THR A 35 -12.25 18.54 9.63
CA THR A 35 -12.74 19.73 10.34
C THR A 35 -12.01 19.96 11.66
N ASP A 36 -11.85 21.23 12.03
CA ASP A 36 -11.38 21.66 13.35
C ASP A 36 -12.53 21.80 14.39
N ASP A 37 -13.80 21.67 13.97
CA ASP A 37 -14.95 21.72 14.88
C ASP A 37 -15.11 20.40 15.63
N GLU A 38 -14.74 20.39 16.91
CA GLU A 38 -14.84 19.25 17.81
C GLU A 38 -16.26 18.65 17.86
N ARG A 39 -17.33 19.46 17.78
CA ARG A 39 -18.70 18.94 17.77
C ARG A 39 -18.98 18.12 16.52
N GLU A 40 -18.47 18.57 15.39
CA GLU A 40 -18.58 17.87 14.12
C GLU A 40 -17.72 16.61 14.12
N GLN A 41 -16.49 16.65 14.67
CA GLN A 41 -15.66 15.46 14.87
C GLN A 41 -16.41 14.39 15.68
N PHE A 42 -16.97 14.76 16.84
CA PHE A 42 -17.79 13.84 17.66
C PHE A 42 -18.97 13.27 16.87
N ARG A 43 -19.66 14.08 16.05
CA ARG A 43 -20.77 13.62 15.21
C ARG A 43 -20.31 12.58 14.18
N LEU A 44 -19.23 12.87 13.45
CA LEU A 44 -18.68 11.98 12.43
C LEU A 44 -18.23 10.65 13.03
N ILE A 45 -17.45 10.70 14.11
CA ILE A 45 -16.95 9.52 14.83
C ILE A 45 -18.12 8.67 15.33
N LYS A 46 -19.08 9.29 16.03
CA LYS A 46 -20.25 8.58 16.59
C LYS A 46 -21.10 7.92 15.51
N SER A 47 -21.38 8.62 14.41
CA SER A 47 -22.14 8.04 13.30
C SER A 47 -21.40 6.87 12.65
N THR A 48 -20.08 6.94 12.56
CA THR A 48 -19.27 5.89 11.92
C THR A 48 -19.14 4.65 12.80
N MET A 49 -19.24 4.79 14.13
CA MET A 49 -19.30 3.64 15.05
C MET A 49 -20.46 2.68 14.76
N GLU A 50 -21.62 3.17 14.30
CA GLU A 50 -22.73 2.29 13.90
C GLU A 50 -22.38 1.45 12.68
N VAL A 51 -21.68 2.03 11.69
CA VAL A 51 -21.22 1.26 10.52
C VAL A 51 -20.13 0.27 10.92
N ILE A 52 -19.18 0.66 11.77
CA ILE A 52 -18.16 -0.25 12.31
C ILE A 52 -18.84 -1.44 12.99
N LYS A 53 -19.85 -1.21 13.83
CA LYS A 53 -20.60 -2.27 14.51
C LYS A 53 -21.22 -3.28 13.53
N ASP A 54 -21.68 -2.83 12.36
CA ASP A 54 -22.30 -3.70 11.36
C ASP A 54 -21.28 -4.52 10.55
N VAL A 55 -20.08 -3.98 10.30
CA VAL A 55 -19.06 -4.67 9.48
C VAL A 55 -17.96 -5.36 10.27
N TYR A 56 -17.81 -5.03 11.56
CA TYR A 56 -16.82 -5.64 12.44
C TYR A 56 -17.25 -7.05 12.83
N GLY A 57 -16.50 -8.06 12.38
CA GLY A 57 -16.73 -9.46 12.73
C GLY A 57 -15.56 -10.34 12.31
N GLU A 58 -15.47 -11.53 12.90
CA GLU A 58 -14.32 -12.45 12.74
C GLU A 58 -13.97 -12.81 11.28
N SER A 59 -14.96 -12.77 10.38
CA SER A 59 -14.77 -13.06 8.95
C SER A 59 -14.36 -11.85 8.11
N ALA A 60 -14.34 -10.65 8.68
CA ALA A 60 -14.05 -9.43 7.94
C ALA A 60 -12.58 -9.38 7.52
N VAL A 61 -12.36 -8.90 6.29
CA VAL A 61 -11.04 -8.54 5.78
C VAL A 61 -10.77 -7.10 6.20
N PRO A 62 -9.63 -6.79 6.85
CA PRO A 62 -9.41 -5.46 7.43
C PRO A 62 -9.51 -4.33 6.38
N ALA A 63 -8.89 -4.50 5.22
CA ALA A 63 -8.98 -3.57 4.09
C ALA A 63 -10.44 -3.32 3.61
N TRP A 64 -11.25 -4.36 3.48
CA TRP A 64 -12.64 -4.22 3.01
C TRP A 64 -13.54 -3.59 4.07
N MET A 65 -13.35 -3.94 5.34
CA MET A 65 -14.00 -3.27 6.47
C MET A 65 -13.67 -1.77 6.45
N GLY A 66 -12.40 -1.41 6.32
CA GLY A 66 -11.96 -0.03 6.22
C GLY A 66 -12.58 0.71 5.03
N THR A 67 -12.70 0.05 3.88
CA THR A 67 -13.34 0.62 2.69
C THR A 67 -14.77 1.06 2.98
N VAL A 68 -15.58 0.19 3.60
CA VAL A 68 -16.97 0.52 3.95
C VAL A 68 -17.02 1.69 4.93
N VAL A 69 -16.19 1.65 5.97
CA VAL A 69 -16.15 2.67 7.02
C VAL A 69 -15.77 4.04 6.47
N HIS A 70 -14.70 4.12 5.68
CA HIS A 70 -14.23 5.38 5.10
C HIS A 70 -15.17 5.92 4.03
N ARG A 71 -15.81 5.06 3.22
CA ARG A 71 -16.88 5.49 2.29
C ARG A 71 -18.05 6.13 3.02
N TYR A 72 -18.47 5.53 4.14
CA TYR A 72 -19.52 6.10 4.96
C TYR A 72 -19.12 7.45 5.54
N LEU A 73 -17.90 7.55 6.10
CA LEU A 73 -17.37 8.80 6.64
C LEU A 73 -17.35 9.93 5.58
N LYS A 74 -16.84 9.65 4.38
CA LYS A 74 -16.85 10.61 3.26
C LYS A 74 -18.27 11.09 2.92
N LYS A 75 -19.23 10.15 2.88
CA LYS A 75 -20.64 10.47 2.60
C LYS A 75 -21.25 11.39 3.65
N ILE A 76 -21.07 11.12 4.94
CA ILE A 76 -21.73 11.89 6.01
C ILE A 76 -21.02 13.21 6.34
N SER A 77 -19.75 13.35 5.97
CA SER A 77 -18.98 14.60 6.09
C SER A 77 -19.11 15.49 4.85
N ASN A 78 -19.60 14.95 3.73
CA ASN A 78 -19.56 15.61 2.42
C ASN A 78 -18.14 16.02 1.99
N ASN A 79 -17.11 15.31 2.47
CA ASN A 79 -15.72 15.46 2.07
C ASN A 79 -15.25 14.18 1.37
N ASN A 80 -14.96 14.29 0.06
CA ASN A 80 -14.55 13.15 -0.75
C ASN A 80 -13.05 12.81 -0.66
N ASP A 81 -12.23 13.70 -0.08
CA ASP A 81 -10.78 13.52 0.02
C ASP A 81 -10.23 14.10 1.35
N PRO A 82 -10.50 13.43 2.50
CA PRO A 82 -10.00 13.87 3.80
C PRO A 82 -8.48 14.04 3.84
N TYR A 83 -7.73 13.18 3.16
CA TYR A 83 -6.26 13.11 3.28
C TYR A 83 -5.51 13.96 2.24
N LYS A 84 -6.19 14.80 1.47
CA LYS A 84 -5.58 15.60 0.40
C LYS A 84 -4.33 16.37 0.86
N ASN A 85 -4.45 17.13 1.95
CA ASN A 85 -3.34 17.95 2.47
C ASN A 85 -2.17 17.09 2.95
N LEU A 86 -2.47 15.96 3.59
CA LEU A 86 -1.47 15.02 4.03
C LEU A 86 -0.69 14.43 2.86
N LYS A 87 -1.38 14.02 1.78
CA LYS A 87 -0.76 13.51 0.56
C LYS A 87 0.15 14.54 -0.10
N GLU A 88 -0.30 15.78 -0.23
CA GLU A 88 0.50 16.88 -0.78
C GLU A 88 1.78 17.11 0.05
N LYS A 89 1.67 17.07 1.38
CA LYS A 89 2.82 17.19 2.28
C LYS A 89 3.77 16.00 2.16
N ALA A 90 3.24 14.77 2.15
CA ALA A 90 4.02 13.55 2.00
C ALA A 90 4.79 13.54 0.68
N ASN A 91 4.13 13.87 -0.44
CA ASN A 91 4.77 13.98 -1.74
C ASN A 91 5.88 15.03 -1.76
N LYS A 92 5.63 16.21 -1.20
CA LYS A 92 6.62 17.29 -1.14
C LYS A 92 7.86 16.86 -0.35
N ILE A 93 7.69 16.20 0.79
CA ILE A 93 8.81 15.71 1.61
C ILE A 93 9.56 14.60 0.87
N ALA A 94 8.85 13.59 0.31
CA ALA A 94 9.49 12.49 -0.41
C ALA A 94 10.33 12.96 -1.60
N LEU A 95 9.84 13.96 -2.37
CA LEU A 95 10.60 14.56 -3.47
C LEU A 95 11.94 15.18 -3.03
N GLN A 96 12.03 15.72 -1.82
CA GLN A 96 13.28 16.29 -1.29
C GLN A 96 14.36 15.22 -1.04
N TYR A 97 13.95 13.97 -0.82
CA TYR A 97 14.85 12.86 -0.51
C TYR A 97 15.06 11.90 -1.68
N LEU A 98 14.33 12.04 -2.79
CA LEU A 98 14.39 11.11 -3.92
C LEU A 98 15.82 10.88 -4.44
N ASP A 99 16.58 11.96 -4.67
CA ASP A 99 17.94 11.84 -5.19
C ASP A 99 18.89 11.19 -4.18
N LYS A 100 18.75 11.50 -2.89
CA LYS A 100 19.52 10.87 -1.82
C LYS A 100 19.20 9.37 -1.70
N VAL A 101 17.91 9.01 -1.76
CA VAL A 101 17.48 7.61 -1.76
C VAL A 101 18.03 6.87 -2.96
N ARG A 102 18.07 7.50 -4.14
CA ARG A 102 18.69 6.93 -5.35
C ARG A 102 20.18 6.67 -5.14
N GLU A 103 20.90 7.60 -4.52
CA GLU A 103 22.33 7.44 -4.21
C GLU A 103 22.57 6.34 -3.17
N MET A 104 21.89 6.41 -2.02
CA MET A 104 22.05 5.47 -0.89
C MET A 104 21.66 4.02 -1.23
N SER A 105 20.70 3.84 -2.14
CA SER A 105 20.25 2.51 -2.59
C SER A 105 21.09 1.93 -3.72
N ASN A 106 22.02 2.69 -4.30
CA ASN A 106 22.87 2.22 -5.37
C ASN A 106 24.12 1.50 -4.84
N THR A 107 24.51 0.43 -5.53
CA THR A 107 25.72 -0.36 -5.26
C THR A 107 26.02 -1.25 -6.47
N ASP A 108 27.25 -1.73 -6.59
CA ASP A 108 27.69 -2.57 -7.71
C ASP A 108 27.07 -3.97 -7.66
N ASP A 109 26.92 -4.53 -6.45
CA ASP A 109 26.28 -5.83 -6.26
C ASP A 109 24.80 -5.78 -6.64
N GLU A 110 24.42 -6.57 -7.63
CA GLU A 110 23.09 -6.53 -8.23
C GLU A 110 21.98 -6.95 -7.26
N LEU A 111 22.23 -7.97 -6.44
CA LEU A 111 21.24 -8.46 -5.48
C LEU A 111 21.06 -7.46 -4.35
N GLU A 112 22.15 -6.91 -3.81
CA GLU A 112 22.12 -5.89 -2.76
C GLU A 112 21.49 -4.60 -3.26
N ARG A 113 21.77 -4.18 -4.51
CA ARG A 113 21.12 -3.02 -5.12
C ARG A 113 19.61 -3.22 -5.22
N LEU A 114 19.15 -4.39 -5.68
CA LEU A 114 17.71 -4.69 -5.70
C LEU A 114 17.12 -4.68 -4.29
N ARG A 115 17.78 -5.33 -3.32
CA ARG A 115 17.36 -5.40 -1.91
C ARG A 115 17.21 -4.00 -1.29
N LYS A 116 18.21 -3.14 -1.49
CA LYS A 116 18.18 -1.74 -1.01
C LYS A 116 17.08 -0.93 -1.66
N LYS A 117 16.80 -1.15 -2.94
CA LYS A 117 15.69 -0.47 -3.64
C LYS A 117 14.32 -0.97 -3.19
N VAL A 118 14.19 -2.24 -2.83
CA VAL A 118 13.01 -2.76 -2.13
C VAL A 118 12.84 -2.05 -0.78
N LEU A 119 13.89 -1.98 0.04
CA LEU A 119 13.87 -1.25 1.31
C LEU A 119 13.56 0.25 1.14
N ALA A 120 14.03 0.88 0.06
CA ALA A 120 13.71 2.26 -0.27
C ALA A 120 12.21 2.50 -0.46
N THR A 121 11.50 1.58 -1.10
CA THR A 121 10.03 1.67 -1.18
C THR A 121 9.39 1.58 0.20
N ILE A 122 9.88 0.71 1.09
CA ILE A 122 9.37 0.60 2.46
C ILE A 122 9.67 1.87 3.28
N ALA A 123 10.81 2.52 3.05
CA ALA A 123 11.17 3.78 3.68
C ALA A 123 10.19 4.92 3.38
N GLY A 124 9.34 4.79 2.35
CA GLY A 124 8.21 5.72 2.10
C GLY A 124 7.30 5.88 3.33
N ASN A 125 7.15 4.83 4.13
CA ASN A 125 6.39 4.88 5.39
C ASN A 125 6.99 5.81 6.46
N VAL A 126 8.30 6.13 6.37
CA VAL A 126 8.95 7.14 7.23
C VAL A 126 8.41 8.54 6.89
N ILE A 127 8.09 8.78 5.62
CA ILE A 127 7.57 10.07 5.15
C ILE A 127 6.18 10.32 5.72
N ASP A 128 5.32 9.29 5.75
CA ASP A 128 4.00 9.36 6.37
C ASP A 128 4.12 9.80 7.84
N PHE A 129 5.06 9.23 8.60
CA PHE A 129 5.27 9.60 10.01
C PHE A 129 5.89 11.01 10.18
N GLY A 130 6.84 11.37 9.31
CA GLY A 130 7.47 12.69 9.29
C GLY A 130 6.51 13.81 8.94
N ALA A 131 5.45 13.52 8.17
CA ALA A 131 4.37 14.47 7.91
C ALA A 131 3.60 14.86 9.19
N TYR A 132 3.62 14.03 10.23
CA TYR A 132 2.95 14.31 11.51
C TYR A 132 3.87 14.87 12.61
N SER A 133 5.19 14.78 12.46
CA SER A 133 6.13 14.94 13.58
C SER A 133 7.19 16.03 13.34
N THR A 134 7.36 16.94 14.29
CA THR A 134 8.44 17.93 14.28
C THR A 134 9.72 17.39 14.95
N GLY A 135 10.89 17.82 14.49
CA GLY A 135 12.18 17.46 15.10
C GLY A 135 12.72 16.07 14.75
N ILE A 136 12.05 15.31 13.89
CA ILE A 136 12.52 14.01 13.42
C ILE A 136 13.56 14.19 12.31
N ASN A 137 14.70 13.49 12.44
CA ASN A 137 15.67 13.39 11.36
C ASN A 137 15.19 12.36 10.32
N ILE A 138 14.43 12.83 9.34
CA ILE A 138 13.86 12.00 8.26
C ILE A 138 14.97 11.29 7.48
N GLU A 139 16.07 11.98 7.16
CA GLU A 139 17.21 11.41 6.45
C GLU A 139 17.80 10.21 7.18
N LYS A 140 17.98 10.33 8.51
CA LYS A 140 18.53 9.25 9.32
C LYS A 140 17.60 8.02 9.33
N LEU A 141 16.30 8.23 9.45
CA LEU A 141 15.32 7.13 9.43
C LEU A 141 15.23 6.43 8.07
N ILE A 142 15.38 7.20 6.98
CA ILE A 142 15.50 6.63 5.63
C ILE A 142 16.75 5.77 5.55
N GLU A 143 17.92 6.32 5.92
CA GLU A 143 19.19 5.60 5.93
C GLU A 143 19.13 4.31 6.76
N ASP A 144 18.56 4.38 7.97
CA ASP A 144 18.42 3.23 8.87
C ASP A 144 17.50 2.16 8.25
N THR A 145 16.47 2.55 7.51
CA THR A 145 15.59 1.61 6.79
C THR A 145 16.32 0.96 5.61
N LEU A 146 17.05 1.76 4.80
CA LEU A 146 17.82 1.25 3.65
C LEU A 146 18.94 0.30 4.08
N ASN A 147 19.52 0.49 5.25
CA ASN A 147 20.55 -0.37 5.82
C ASN A 147 19.98 -1.45 6.75
N GLY A 148 18.67 -1.49 6.92
CA GLY A 148 17.97 -2.47 7.74
C GLY A 148 17.86 -3.86 7.09
N GLU A 149 17.27 -4.77 7.84
CA GLU A 149 16.99 -6.14 7.40
C GLU A 149 15.61 -6.24 6.74
N LEU A 150 15.50 -7.11 5.74
CA LEU A 150 14.23 -7.70 5.32
C LEU A 150 14.06 -9.01 6.08
N LYS A 151 13.15 -9.05 7.06
CA LYS A 151 12.96 -10.23 7.92
C LYS A 151 12.60 -11.48 7.12
N ILE A 152 11.71 -11.30 6.15
CA ILE A 152 11.55 -12.24 5.04
C ILE A 152 12.15 -11.57 3.82
N ASP A 153 13.23 -12.16 3.31
CA ASP A 153 13.96 -11.65 2.16
C ASP A 153 13.83 -12.63 0.97
N ASN A 154 12.94 -12.33 0.04
CA ASN A 154 12.86 -13.03 -1.24
C ASN A 154 13.49 -12.24 -2.39
N SER A 155 14.45 -11.36 -2.11
CA SER A 155 15.13 -10.54 -3.14
C SER A 155 15.83 -11.39 -4.19
N ARG A 156 16.42 -12.52 -3.78
CA ARG A 156 17.05 -13.46 -4.73
C ARG A 156 16.02 -14.12 -5.66
N LYS A 157 14.84 -14.46 -5.14
CA LYS A 157 13.76 -15.01 -5.97
C LYS A 157 13.25 -13.93 -6.94
N LEU A 158 13.05 -12.71 -6.44
CA LEU A 158 12.64 -11.58 -7.27
C LEU A 158 13.67 -11.31 -8.38
N LEU A 159 14.95 -11.29 -8.05
CA LEU A 159 16.03 -11.11 -9.02
C LEU A 159 16.02 -12.19 -10.11
N ASN A 160 15.83 -13.45 -9.72
CA ASN A 160 15.75 -14.56 -10.67
C ASN A 160 14.55 -14.43 -11.59
N ASP A 161 13.38 -14.08 -11.06
CA ASP A 161 12.16 -13.85 -11.83
C ASP A 161 12.33 -12.65 -12.78
N LEU A 162 12.99 -11.57 -12.34
CA LEU A 162 13.34 -10.43 -13.20
C LEU A 162 14.29 -10.84 -14.32
N LYS A 163 15.18 -11.81 -14.12
CA LYS A 163 16.07 -12.32 -15.18
C LYS A 163 15.42 -13.34 -16.10
N ASP A 164 14.28 -13.91 -15.72
CA ASP A 164 13.55 -14.85 -16.57
C ASP A 164 12.96 -14.13 -17.79
N LYS A 165 13.21 -14.67 -18.99
CA LYS A 165 12.71 -14.14 -20.26
C LYS A 165 11.21 -14.42 -20.48
N ASN A 166 10.64 -15.36 -19.72
CA ASN A 166 9.22 -15.67 -19.75
C ASN A 166 8.40 -14.62 -19.00
N ILE A 167 8.99 -13.94 -18.01
CA ILE A 167 8.36 -12.82 -17.31
C ILE A 167 8.63 -11.55 -18.12
N LYS A 168 7.58 -10.93 -18.66
CA LYS A 168 7.68 -9.72 -19.48
C LYS A 168 6.88 -8.58 -18.86
N LYS A 169 5.65 -8.85 -18.42
CA LYS A 169 4.74 -7.86 -17.85
C LYS A 169 4.66 -8.03 -16.34
N ILE A 170 4.95 -6.94 -15.63
CA ILE A 170 4.82 -6.83 -14.18
C ILE A 170 3.67 -5.87 -13.85
N LEU A 171 2.69 -6.36 -13.10
CA LEU A 171 1.69 -5.50 -12.47
C LEU A 171 2.24 -5.01 -11.13
N TYR A 172 2.41 -3.70 -11.00
CA TYR A 172 2.92 -3.06 -9.79
C TYR A 172 1.78 -2.32 -9.10
N ILE A 173 1.26 -2.85 -7.99
CA ILE A 173 0.14 -2.24 -7.25
C ILE A 173 0.73 -1.37 -6.15
N CYS A 174 0.58 -0.04 -6.30
CA CYS A 174 1.10 0.96 -5.37
C CYS A 174 0.23 1.04 -4.09
N ASP A 175 0.78 1.66 -3.04
CA ASP A 175 0.13 1.88 -1.74
C ASP A 175 -0.13 3.39 -1.54
N ASN A 176 0.75 4.09 -0.80
CA ASN A 176 0.53 5.45 -0.36
C ASN A 176 1.14 6.53 -1.28
N ALA A 177 0.54 7.73 -1.24
CA ALA A 177 1.24 8.94 -1.65
C ALA A 177 2.50 9.16 -0.77
N GLY A 178 3.51 9.84 -1.30
CA GLY A 178 4.84 9.88 -0.69
C GLY A 178 5.65 8.60 -0.97
N GLU A 179 5.12 7.42 -0.65
CA GLU A 179 5.79 6.12 -0.93
C GLU A 179 5.99 5.90 -2.44
N ILE A 180 4.99 6.24 -3.26
CA ILE A 180 5.05 6.13 -4.72
C ILE A 180 6.23 6.88 -5.38
N ILE A 181 6.77 7.92 -4.73
CA ILE A 181 7.96 8.63 -5.22
C ILE A 181 9.20 7.74 -5.10
N PHE A 182 9.31 6.93 -4.04
CA PHE A 182 10.39 5.98 -3.89
C PHE A 182 10.16 4.69 -4.69
N ASP A 183 8.90 4.33 -4.97
CA ASP A 183 8.59 3.22 -5.89
C ASP A 183 9.23 3.43 -7.27
N ARG A 184 9.36 4.68 -7.74
CA ARG A 184 10.10 5.01 -8.96
C ARG A 184 11.51 4.39 -8.98
N VAL A 185 12.23 4.42 -7.87
CA VAL A 185 13.62 3.92 -7.80
C VAL A 185 13.68 2.40 -8.02
N LEU A 186 12.70 1.67 -7.50
CA LEU A 186 12.55 0.22 -7.72
C LEU A 186 12.06 -0.07 -9.15
N MET A 187 11.10 0.68 -9.67
CA MET A 187 10.64 0.55 -11.05
C MET A 187 11.78 0.79 -12.05
N GLU A 188 12.62 1.81 -11.82
CA GLU A 188 13.84 2.07 -12.61
C GLU A 188 14.82 0.87 -12.58
N GLU A 189 14.91 0.14 -11.46
CA GLU A 189 15.72 -1.09 -11.39
C GLU A 189 15.09 -2.23 -12.18
N ILE A 190 13.78 -2.43 -12.04
CA ILE A 190 13.03 -3.45 -12.77
C ILE A 190 13.16 -3.25 -14.29
N LYS A 191 13.10 -1.99 -14.76
CA LYS A 191 13.28 -1.65 -16.19
C LYS A 191 14.64 -2.08 -16.76
N LYS A 192 15.69 -2.23 -15.95
CA LYS A 192 17.00 -2.74 -16.43
C LYS A 192 16.93 -4.18 -16.93
N TYR A 193 15.90 -4.93 -16.55
CA TYR A 193 15.66 -6.31 -16.95
C TYR A 193 14.68 -6.45 -18.13
N ASP A 194 14.46 -5.35 -18.87
CA ASP A 194 13.59 -5.30 -20.05
C ASP A 194 12.16 -5.77 -19.76
N LYS A 195 11.59 -5.26 -18.65
CA LYS A 195 10.22 -5.54 -18.23
C LYS A 195 9.28 -4.40 -18.57
N ASP A 196 8.06 -4.75 -18.95
CA ASP A 196 6.94 -3.83 -19.06
C ASP A 196 6.26 -3.71 -17.70
N ILE A 197 6.14 -2.48 -17.19
CA ILE A 197 5.54 -2.21 -15.89
C ILE A 197 4.17 -1.57 -16.12
N VAL A 198 3.15 -2.15 -15.52
CA VAL A 198 1.82 -1.55 -15.37
C VAL A 198 1.63 -1.19 -13.90
N ALA A 199 1.76 0.09 -13.57
CA ALA A 199 1.56 0.60 -12.24
C ALA A 199 0.06 0.87 -11.97
N VAL A 200 -0.43 0.43 -10.82
CA VAL A 200 -1.83 0.58 -10.40
C VAL A 200 -1.90 1.51 -9.20
N VAL A 201 -2.69 2.56 -9.34
CA VAL A 201 -3.08 3.48 -8.25
C VAL A 201 -4.59 3.40 -7.99
N LYS A 202 -5.10 4.07 -6.97
CA LYS A 202 -6.54 4.10 -6.69
C LYS A 202 -7.28 4.99 -7.68
N GLY A 203 -8.51 4.59 -8.05
CA GLY A 203 -9.34 5.34 -8.99
C GLY A 203 -9.92 6.62 -8.41
N LYS A 204 -10.06 6.67 -7.08
CA LYS A 204 -10.60 7.80 -6.30
C LYS A 204 -9.91 7.86 -4.94
N PRO A 205 -9.90 9.02 -4.26
CA PRO A 205 -9.31 9.15 -2.95
C PRO A 205 -9.91 8.18 -1.91
N ILE A 206 -9.04 7.48 -1.20
CA ILE A 206 -9.33 6.61 -0.07
C ILE A 206 -8.07 6.58 0.79
N LEU A 207 -8.18 6.91 2.08
CA LEU A 207 -7.01 7.14 2.93
C LEU A 207 -5.99 8.08 2.25
N ASN A 208 -4.71 7.91 2.55
CA ASN A 208 -3.59 8.54 1.85
C ASN A 208 -3.09 7.73 0.64
N ASP A 209 -3.88 6.77 0.14
CA ASP A 209 -3.49 5.94 -1.00
C ASP A 209 -3.20 6.80 -2.25
N ALA A 210 -2.21 6.37 -3.02
CA ALA A 210 -1.81 7.05 -4.24
C ALA A 210 -2.92 7.03 -5.30
N THR A 211 -3.09 8.13 -6.02
CA THR A 211 -3.98 8.29 -7.17
C THR A 211 -3.17 8.67 -8.41
N LEU A 212 -3.84 8.89 -9.54
CA LEU A 212 -3.20 9.34 -10.78
C LEU A 212 -2.44 10.66 -10.62
N GLU A 213 -2.85 11.53 -9.70
CA GLU A 213 -2.14 12.78 -9.44
C GLU A 213 -0.78 12.51 -8.77
N ASP A 214 -0.74 11.64 -7.76
CA ASP A 214 0.50 11.26 -7.09
C ASP A 214 1.46 10.54 -8.05
N ALA A 215 0.93 9.70 -8.95
CA ALA A 215 1.71 9.02 -9.97
C ALA A 215 2.42 10.00 -10.92
N LYS A 216 1.75 11.09 -11.32
CA LYS A 216 2.34 12.16 -12.13
C LYS A 216 3.39 12.96 -11.35
N ILE A 217 3.13 13.26 -10.08
CA ILE A 217 4.10 13.95 -9.21
C ILE A 217 5.37 13.09 -9.06
N ALA A 218 5.21 11.79 -8.86
CA ALA A 218 6.31 10.82 -8.81
C ALA A 218 6.98 10.60 -10.17
N LYS A 219 6.31 10.99 -11.27
CA LYS A 219 6.71 10.80 -12.67
C LYS A 219 6.95 9.32 -13.01
N ILE A 220 6.14 8.43 -12.44
CA ILE A 220 6.22 7.01 -12.77
C ILE A 220 5.57 6.70 -14.13
N ASP A 221 4.72 7.60 -14.63
CA ASP A 221 4.16 7.57 -15.98
C ASP A 221 5.21 7.78 -17.08
N GLU A 222 6.40 8.29 -16.75
CA GLU A 222 7.55 8.34 -17.66
C GLU A 222 8.19 6.96 -17.91
N ILE A 223 7.96 5.98 -17.03
CA ILE A 223 8.66 4.67 -17.05
C ILE A 223 7.71 3.46 -17.00
N ALA A 224 6.43 3.67 -16.75
CA ALA A 224 5.41 2.63 -16.64
C ALA A 224 4.06 3.10 -17.21
N LYS A 225 3.24 2.15 -17.69
CA LYS A 225 1.82 2.43 -17.94
C LYS A 225 1.12 2.59 -16.59
N VAL A 226 0.44 3.71 -16.36
CA VAL A 226 -0.31 3.93 -15.11
C VAL A 226 -1.80 3.73 -15.35
N ILE A 227 -2.41 2.82 -14.59
CA ILE A 227 -3.86 2.57 -14.59
C ILE A 227 -4.42 2.73 -13.17
N THR A 228 -5.73 2.58 -13.03
CA THR A 228 -6.36 2.63 -11.70
C THR A 228 -7.19 1.39 -11.40
N THR A 229 -7.40 1.11 -10.12
CA THR A 229 -8.42 0.15 -9.67
C THR A 229 -9.82 0.52 -10.15
N GLY A 230 -10.08 1.76 -10.56
CA GLY A 230 -11.40 2.25 -10.95
C GLY A 230 -12.31 2.64 -9.77
N SER A 231 -11.86 2.42 -8.54
CA SER A 231 -12.69 2.60 -7.34
C SER A 231 -11.88 3.16 -6.15
N ASP A 232 -12.59 3.62 -5.12
CA ASP A 232 -12.06 4.05 -3.81
C ASP A 232 -12.05 2.88 -2.81
N ILE A 233 -11.18 1.90 -3.08
CA ILE A 233 -11.02 0.69 -2.27
C ILE A 233 -9.66 0.68 -1.56
N ILE A 234 -9.65 0.33 -0.27
CA ILE A 234 -8.43 -0.02 0.44
C ILE A 234 -8.04 -1.42 0.01
N GLY A 235 -6.81 -1.61 -0.45
CA GLY A 235 -6.40 -2.88 -1.05
C GLY A 235 -7.07 -3.12 -2.40
N ILE A 236 -7.51 -4.36 -2.64
CA ILE A 236 -8.15 -4.84 -3.86
C ILE A 236 -9.48 -5.54 -3.54
N ILE A 237 -10.51 -5.24 -4.32
CA ILE A 237 -11.76 -6.00 -4.39
C ILE A 237 -11.95 -6.25 -5.88
N LEU A 238 -11.63 -7.46 -6.36
CA LEU A 238 -11.65 -7.75 -7.80
C LEU A 238 -13.02 -7.46 -8.41
N GLU A 239 -14.09 -7.69 -7.65
CA GLU A 239 -15.47 -7.45 -8.04
C GLU A 239 -15.84 -5.96 -8.21
N GLU A 240 -15.05 -5.04 -7.64
CA GLU A 240 -15.23 -3.58 -7.80
C GLU A 240 -14.17 -2.94 -8.72
N CYS A 241 -13.19 -3.72 -9.17
CA CYS A 241 -12.12 -3.21 -10.02
C CYS A 241 -12.59 -2.92 -11.45
N SER A 242 -11.95 -1.95 -12.11
CA SER A 242 -12.22 -1.61 -13.51
C SER A 242 -11.90 -2.77 -14.46
N GLU A 243 -12.58 -2.82 -15.61
CA GLU A 243 -12.26 -3.78 -16.68
C GLU A 243 -10.80 -3.69 -17.13
N GLU A 244 -10.23 -2.48 -17.17
CA GLU A 244 -8.82 -2.28 -17.50
C GLU A 244 -7.89 -2.91 -16.44
N PHE A 245 -8.20 -2.72 -15.15
CA PHE A 245 -7.44 -3.35 -14.07
C PHE A 245 -7.51 -4.88 -14.19
N LEU A 246 -8.72 -5.44 -14.35
CA LEU A 246 -8.91 -6.89 -14.41
C LEU A 246 -8.14 -7.51 -15.58
N LYS A 247 -8.14 -6.85 -16.74
CA LYS A 247 -7.36 -7.26 -17.91
C LYS A 247 -5.85 -7.25 -17.66
N GLU A 248 -5.32 -6.21 -17.02
CA GLU A 248 -3.88 -6.13 -16.73
C GLU A 248 -3.48 -7.09 -15.59
N PHE A 249 -4.37 -7.34 -14.64
CA PHE A 249 -4.20 -8.33 -13.57
C PHE A 249 -4.15 -9.77 -14.11
N GLU A 250 -5.06 -10.12 -15.01
CA GLU A 250 -5.09 -11.43 -15.66
C GLU A 250 -3.89 -11.63 -16.59
N SER A 251 -3.46 -10.58 -17.32
CA SER A 251 -2.39 -10.70 -18.31
C SER A 251 -0.97 -10.44 -17.81
N ALA A 252 -0.79 -10.09 -16.53
CA ALA A 252 0.55 -9.99 -15.93
C ALA A 252 1.19 -11.37 -15.74
N ASP A 253 2.53 -11.40 -15.85
CA ASP A 253 3.34 -12.61 -15.59
C ASP A 253 3.81 -12.67 -14.12
N LEU A 254 3.87 -11.51 -13.45
CA LEU A 254 4.28 -11.35 -12.06
C LEU A 254 3.57 -10.13 -11.46
N ILE A 255 3.18 -10.22 -10.20
CA ILE A 255 2.57 -9.12 -9.44
C ILE A 255 3.54 -8.66 -8.34
N ILE A 256 3.71 -7.35 -8.19
CA ILE A 256 4.33 -6.72 -7.01
C ILE A 256 3.25 -5.88 -6.34
N ALA A 257 2.87 -6.25 -5.12
CA ALA A 257 1.85 -5.55 -4.34
C ALA A 257 2.47 -4.87 -3.12
N LYS A 258 2.23 -3.57 -3.00
CA LYS A 258 2.77 -2.72 -1.93
C LYS A 258 1.82 -2.61 -0.76
N GLY A 259 2.35 -2.60 0.46
CA GLY A 259 1.58 -2.25 1.65
C GLY A 259 0.65 -3.33 2.19
N MET A 260 0.13 -3.08 3.40
CA MET A 260 -0.70 -4.06 4.12
C MET A 260 -2.11 -4.18 3.52
N GLY A 261 -2.72 -3.08 3.04
CA GLY A 261 -4.07 -3.15 2.48
C GLY A 261 -4.14 -4.07 1.27
N ASN A 262 -3.15 -4.01 0.38
CA ASN A 262 -3.05 -4.92 -0.76
C ASN A 262 -2.74 -6.36 -0.30
N TYR A 263 -1.92 -6.58 0.72
CA TYR A 263 -1.69 -7.93 1.29
C TYR A 263 -2.98 -8.53 1.89
N GLU A 264 -3.62 -7.79 2.79
CA GLU A 264 -4.84 -8.21 3.49
C GLU A 264 -5.94 -8.64 2.52
N SER A 265 -6.05 -7.93 1.40
CA SER A 265 -7.11 -8.16 0.42
C SER A 265 -6.76 -9.19 -0.65
N LEU A 266 -5.53 -9.18 -1.18
CA LEU A 266 -5.13 -10.14 -2.22
C LEU A 266 -5.02 -11.57 -1.70
N THR A 267 -4.74 -11.77 -0.41
CA THR A 267 -4.75 -13.10 0.22
C THR A 267 -6.11 -13.81 0.13
N GLU A 268 -7.21 -13.08 -0.14
CA GLU A 268 -8.54 -13.66 -0.39
C GLU A 268 -8.71 -14.25 -1.80
N TYR A 269 -7.76 -13.98 -2.70
CA TYR A 269 -7.81 -14.37 -4.11
C TYR A 269 -6.59 -15.21 -4.54
N GLU A 270 -5.65 -15.51 -3.64
CA GLU A 270 -4.41 -16.24 -3.98
C GLU A 270 -4.68 -17.62 -4.60
N ASP A 271 -5.77 -18.29 -4.22
CA ASP A 271 -6.21 -19.57 -4.81
C ASP A 271 -6.61 -19.45 -6.30
N LYS A 272 -6.85 -18.22 -6.78
CA LYS A 272 -7.23 -17.89 -8.16
C LYS A 272 -6.09 -17.22 -8.93
N ILE A 273 -4.92 -17.05 -8.32
CA ILE A 273 -3.78 -16.39 -8.95
C ILE A 273 -2.71 -17.46 -9.23
N ASP A 274 -2.45 -17.71 -10.51
CA ASP A 274 -1.58 -18.76 -11.02
C ASP A 274 -0.16 -18.27 -11.38
N LYS A 275 0.23 -17.12 -10.83
CA LYS A 275 1.47 -16.41 -11.13
C LYS A 275 2.14 -15.90 -9.85
N PRO A 276 3.46 -15.69 -9.85
CA PRO A 276 4.16 -15.15 -8.69
C PRO A 276 3.59 -13.81 -8.19
N ILE A 277 3.38 -13.71 -6.88
CA ILE A 277 3.05 -12.46 -6.21
C ILE A 277 4.14 -12.12 -5.21
N TYR A 278 4.67 -10.90 -5.30
CA TYR A 278 5.58 -10.35 -4.32
C TYR A 278 4.88 -9.27 -3.50
N TYR A 279 4.86 -9.44 -2.18
CA TYR A 279 4.39 -8.42 -1.26
C TYR A 279 5.58 -7.68 -0.66
N ILE A 280 5.56 -6.35 -0.75
CA ILE A 280 6.57 -5.49 -0.12
C ILE A 280 5.88 -4.56 0.88
N LEU A 281 6.11 -4.81 2.17
CA LEU A 281 5.43 -4.07 3.23
C LEU A 281 6.28 -3.99 4.50
N LYS A 282 5.86 -3.11 5.41
CA LYS A 282 6.24 -3.15 6.82
C LYS A 282 5.06 -3.71 7.61
N ALA A 283 5.30 -4.72 8.46
CA ALA A 283 4.24 -5.31 9.29
C ALA A 283 3.88 -4.34 10.44
N LYS A 284 2.89 -3.47 10.25
CA LYS A 284 2.53 -2.44 11.26
C LYS A 284 1.47 -2.91 12.27
N CYS A 285 0.92 -4.11 12.11
CA CYS A 285 -0.11 -4.64 12.99
C CYS A 285 0.04 -6.14 13.21
N LYS A 286 -0.44 -6.60 14.37
CA LYS A 286 -0.36 -7.99 14.81
C LYS A 286 -1.06 -8.99 13.87
N PRO A 287 -2.26 -8.75 13.32
CA PRO A 287 -2.90 -9.69 12.40
C PRO A 287 -2.06 -10.02 11.17
N VAL A 288 -1.45 -8.99 10.56
CA VAL A 288 -0.57 -9.14 9.39
C VAL A 288 0.74 -9.82 9.80
N ALA A 289 1.36 -9.37 10.90
CA ALA A 289 2.61 -9.93 11.40
C ALA A 289 2.48 -11.44 11.71
N GLU A 290 1.43 -11.85 12.43
CA GLU A 290 1.15 -13.25 12.77
C GLU A 290 0.85 -14.09 11.52
N ASN A 291 0.08 -13.54 10.57
CA ASN A 291 -0.25 -14.26 9.33
C ASN A 291 1.00 -14.50 8.45
N ILE A 292 1.95 -13.56 8.44
CA ILE A 292 3.23 -13.69 7.72
C ILE A 292 4.24 -14.55 8.50
N GLY A 293 4.19 -14.54 9.83
CA GLY A 293 5.17 -15.20 10.70
C GLY A 293 6.37 -14.33 11.05
N VAL A 294 6.15 -13.03 11.27
CA VAL A 294 7.17 -12.02 11.64
C VAL A 294 6.72 -11.19 12.84
N ASP A 295 7.58 -10.29 13.33
CA ASP A 295 7.23 -9.36 14.41
C ASP A 295 6.63 -8.05 13.87
N VAL A 296 5.86 -7.35 14.70
CA VAL A 296 5.37 -6.00 14.38
C VAL A 296 6.57 -5.06 14.28
N GLY A 297 6.71 -4.39 13.14
CA GLY A 297 7.81 -3.49 12.82
C GLY A 297 8.75 -4.04 11.75
N ASP A 298 8.67 -5.34 11.42
CA ASP A 298 9.55 -5.97 10.45
C ASP A 298 9.26 -5.53 9.01
N ASN A 299 10.33 -5.38 8.23
CA ASN A 299 10.27 -5.16 6.78
C ASN A 299 10.20 -6.51 6.06
N VAL A 300 9.33 -6.63 5.07
CA VAL A 300 9.00 -7.91 4.42
C VAL A 300 9.06 -7.76 2.91
N LEU A 301 9.77 -8.69 2.25
CA LEU A 301 9.63 -9.03 0.84
C LEU A 301 9.24 -10.51 0.74
N LEU A 302 7.94 -10.77 0.67
CA LEU A 302 7.37 -12.11 0.65
C LEU A 302 6.99 -12.51 -0.78
N LYS A 303 7.35 -13.73 -1.20
CA LYS A 303 6.83 -14.35 -2.42
C LYS A 303 5.73 -15.35 -2.07
N ARG A 304 4.57 -15.24 -2.72
CA ARG A 304 3.52 -16.26 -2.80
C ARG A 304 3.47 -16.84 -4.21
#